data_AF-A0A965MMH2-F1
#
_entry.id   AF-A0A965MMH2-F1
#
_cell.length_a   1.000
_cell.length_b   1.000
_cell.length_c   1.000
_cell.angle_alpha   90.00
_cell.angle_beta   90.00
_cell.angle_gamma   90.00
#
_symmetry.space_group_name_H-M   'P 1'
#
loop_
_entity.id
_entity.type
_entity.pdbx_description
1 polymer ?
#
loop_
_entity_poly.entity_id
_entity_poly.type
_entity_poly.pdbx_seq_one_letter_code
_entity_poly.pdbx_strand_id
1 'polypeptide(L)' 'MRYLHEVYPDATYRYVPYTGHFGATRSGYGKRLPMNYMVRIGKRLYRMRCICFSNAGTPWVRVRGEQLFFVHCYHKQEV' A
#
# COMPACT_ATOMS: atom_id res chain seq x y z
N MET A 1 -2.23 -2.56 15.90
CA MET A 1 -2.15 -2.84 14.44
C MET A 1 -3.56 -2.65 13.88
N ARG A 2 -3.75 -1.86 12.82
CA ARG A 2 -5.09 -1.58 12.25
C ARG A 2 -5.10 -1.85 10.75
N TYR A 3 -6.20 -2.39 10.26
CA TYR A 3 -6.35 -2.71 8.84
C TYR A 3 -7.12 -1.64 8.09
N LEU A 4 -6.83 -1.51 6.80
CA LEU A 4 -7.49 -0.52 5.96
C LEU A 4 -9.00 -0.74 5.90
N HIS A 5 -9.45 -1.99 5.75
CA HIS A 5 -10.88 -2.33 5.66
C HIS A 5 -11.68 -2.04 6.94
N GLU A 6 -11.03 -2.04 8.11
CA GLU A 6 -11.67 -1.69 9.39
C GLU A 6 -11.96 -0.19 9.49
N VAL A 7 -11.14 0.65 8.85
CA VAL A 7 -11.22 2.12 8.94
C VAL A 7 -11.91 2.72 7.72
N TYR A 8 -11.67 2.15 6.54
CA TYR A 8 -12.15 2.60 5.25
C TYR A 8 -12.63 1.37 4.45
N PRO A 9 -13.81 0.82 4.79
CA PRO A 9 -14.34 -0.40 4.15
C PRO A 9 -14.58 -0.21 2.64
N ASP A 10 -14.94 1.00 2.21
CA ASP A 10 -15.20 1.32 0.81
C ASP A 10 -13.92 1.62 0.00
N ALA A 11 -12.73 1.48 0.60
CA ALA A 11 -11.49 1.76 -0.11
C ALA A 11 -11.28 0.77 -1.27
N THR A 12 -10.99 1.31 -2.44
CA THR A 12 -10.64 0.57 -3.65
C THR A 12 -9.14 0.71 -3.94
N TYR A 13 -8.61 -0.13 -4.82
CA TYR A 13 -7.22 -0.01 -5.25
C TYR A 13 -7.10 -0.12 -6.77
N ARG A 14 -6.03 0.45 -7.32
CA ARG A 14 -5.76 0.39 -8.76
C ARG A 14 -4.28 0.29 -9.05
N TYR A 15 -3.96 -0.32 -10.19
CA TYR A 15 -2.61 -0.33 -10.71
C TYR A 15 -2.24 1.06 -11.23
N VAL A 16 -1.17 1.62 -10.69
CA VAL A 16 -0.57 2.88 -11.14
C VAL A 16 0.94 2.70 -11.00
N PRO A 17 1.69 2.54 -12.11
CA PRO A 17 3.13 2.36 -12.07
C PRO A 17 3.82 3.41 -11.18
N TYR A 18 4.78 2.98 -10.38
CA TYR A 18 5.64 3.93 -9.68
C TYR A 18 6.72 4.41 -10.66
N THR A 19 6.75 5.72 -10.92
CA THR A 19 7.68 6.36 -11.87
C THR A 19 8.85 7.09 -11.20
N GLY A 20 9.03 6.92 -9.88
CA GLY A 20 10.14 7.53 -9.16
C GLY A 20 11.46 6.78 -9.33
N HIS A 21 12.52 7.25 -8.65
CA HIS A 21 13.85 6.66 -8.77
C HIS A 21 13.87 5.17 -8.38
N PHE A 22 14.22 4.32 -9.37
CA PHE A 22 14.49 2.91 -9.19
C PHE A 22 15.89 2.71 -8.59
N GLY A 23 16.04 3.02 -7.31
CA GLY A 23 17.31 2.93 -6.57
C GLY A 23 17.18 2.26 -5.21
N ALA A 24 16.06 1.60 -4.92
CA ALA A 24 15.90 0.83 -3.70
C ALA A 24 16.85 -0.39 -3.75
N THR A 25 18.03 -0.25 -3.17
CA THR A 25 19.00 -1.34 -3.07
C THR A 25 18.42 -2.51 -2.27
N ARG A 26 18.99 -3.70 -2.47
CA ARG A 26 18.65 -5.00 -1.83
C ARG A 26 18.56 -4.98 -0.29
N SER A 27 18.88 -3.86 0.35
CA SER A 27 18.75 -3.58 1.79
C SER A 27 17.32 -3.24 2.26
N GLY A 28 16.31 -3.45 1.42
CA GLY A 28 14.90 -3.06 1.65
C GLY A 28 14.17 -3.80 2.78
N TYR A 29 14.81 -4.75 3.45
CA TYR A 29 14.23 -5.45 4.60
C TYR A 29 13.85 -4.48 5.71
N GLY A 30 12.60 -4.56 6.18
CA GLY A 30 12.05 -3.63 7.17
C GLY A 30 11.88 -2.18 6.68
N LYS A 31 12.26 -1.86 5.43
CA LYS A 31 12.09 -0.52 4.86
C LYS A 31 10.75 -0.39 4.14
N ARG A 32 10.40 0.86 3.82
CA ARG A 32 9.17 1.23 3.13
C ARG A 32 9.41 1.23 1.62
N LEU A 33 8.96 0.19 0.93
CA LEU A 33 9.13 0.06 -0.52
C LEU A 33 7.88 0.56 -1.26
N PRO A 34 7.97 1.49 -2.21
CA PRO A 34 6.82 1.92 -3.00
C PRO A 34 6.33 0.79 -3.92
N MET A 35 5.01 0.64 -4.06
CA MET A 35 4.40 -0.35 -4.96
C MET A 35 3.77 0.33 -6.18
N ASN A 36 3.54 -0.47 -7.23
CA ASN A 36 2.80 -0.06 -8.45
C ASN A 36 1.28 0.01 -8.25
N TYR A 37 0.83 0.16 -7.01
CA TYR A 37 -0.58 0.24 -6.66
C TYR A 37 -0.86 1.50 -5.85
N MET A 38 -2.04 2.07 -6.07
CA MET A 38 -2.58 3.14 -5.26
C MET A 38 -3.93 2.72 -4.69
N VAL A 39 -4.21 3.14 -3.46
CA VAL A 39 -5.50 2.97 -2.80
C VAL A 39 -6.26 4.28 -2.91
N ARG A 40 -7.54 4.22 -3.27
CA ARG A 40 -8.45 5.35 -3.22
C ARG A 40 -9.25 5.32 -1.93
N ILE A 41 -9.24 6.44 -1.21
CA ILE A 41 -10.08 6.68 -0.03
C ILE A 41 -10.84 7.98 -0.29
N GLY A 42 -12.15 7.87 -0.49
CA GLY A 42 -12.97 8.99 -0.96
C GLY A 42 -12.44 9.55 -2.28
N LYS A 43 -12.04 10.83 -2.29
CA LYS A 43 -11.50 11.52 -3.48
C LYS A 43 -9.96 11.48 -3.58
N ARG A 44 -9.27 10.90 -2.61
CA ARG A 44 -7.80 10.94 -2.51
C ARG A 44 -7.17 9.60 -2.86
N LEU A 45 -6.00 9.66 -3.49
CA LEU A 45 -5.18 8.51 -3.83
C LEU A 45 -3.94 8.46 -2.93
N TYR A 46 -3.67 7.28 -2.40
CA TYR A 46 -2.56 7.01 -1.49
C TYR A 46 -1.67 5.94 -2.12
N ARG A 47 -0.36 6.21 -2.18
CA ARG A 47 0.61 5.23 -2.66
C ARG A 47 0.68 4.05 -1.69
N MET A 48 0.42 2.85 -2.20
CA MET A 48 0.65 1.62 -1.45
C MET A 48 2.15 1.39 -1.32
N ARG A 49 2.54 0.90 -0.14
CA ARG A 49 3.91 0.55 0.18
C ARG A 49 3.95 -0.88 0.71
N CYS A 50 5.09 -1.53 0.57
CA CYS A 50 5.34 -2.85 1.14
C CYS A 50 6.42 -2.71 2.22
N ILE A 51 6.26 -3.43 3.32
CA ILE A 51 7.38 -3.79 4.20
C ILE A 51 7.71 -5.25 3.91
N CYS A 52 8.91 -5.50 3.41
CA CYS A 52 9.38 -6.86 3.14
C CYS A 52 10.11 -7.43 4.35
N PHE A 53 9.76 -8.65 4.74
CA PHE A 53 10.46 -9.49 5.69
C PHE A 53 10.73 -10.85 5.03
N SER A 54 11.99 -11.12 4.70
CA SER A 54 12.38 -12.29 3.90
C SER A 54 11.59 -12.38 2.58
N ASN A 55 10.96 -13.52 2.29
CA ASN A 55 10.14 -13.76 1.11
C ASN A 55 8.69 -13.22 1.21
N ALA A 56 8.27 -12.73 2.39
CA ALA A 56 6.93 -12.20 2.60
C ALA A 56 6.94 -10.66 2.60
N GLY A 57 5.92 -10.07 1.98
CA GLY A 57 5.72 -8.62 1.94
C GLY A 57 4.36 -8.25 2.48
N THR A 58 4.31 -7.31 3.43
CA THR A 58 3.05 -6.79 3.97
C THR A 58 2.74 -5.43 3.34
N PRO A 59 1.69 -5.33 2.50
CA PRO A 59 1.29 -4.07 1.91
C PRO A 59 0.55 -3.20 2.94
N TRP A 60 0.72 -1.88 2.82
CA TRP A 60 0.12 -0.90 3.70
C TRP A 60 0.04 0.49 3.04
N VAL A 61 -0.76 1.38 3.62
CA VAL A 61 -0.88 2.79 3.21
C VAL A 61 -0.74 3.72 4.41
N ARG A 62 -0.21 4.93 4.16
CA ARG A 62 -0.15 5.99 5.18
C ARG A 62 -1.28 6.98 4.99
N VAL A 63 -2.19 7.09 5.95
CA VAL A 63 -3.34 8.00 5.90
C VAL A 63 -3.31 8.85 7.17
N ARG A 64 -3.24 10.18 7.03
CA ARG A 64 -3.21 11.12 8.18
C ARG A 64 -2.15 10.78 9.24
N GLY A 65 -0.97 10.32 8.80
CA GLY A 65 0.13 9.95 9.69
C GLY A 65 0.10 8.48 10.15
N GLU A 66 -1.06 7.82 10.11
CA GLU A 66 -1.27 6.44 10.54
C GLU A 66 -0.92 5.42 9.44
N GLN A 67 -0.38 4.28 9.83
CA GLN A 67 -0.10 3.14 8.95
C GLN A 67 -1.24 2.12 9.05
N LEU A 68 -1.92 1.88 7.92
CA LEU A 68 -3.03 0.93 7.80
C LEU A 68 -2.62 -0.22 6.88
N PHE A 69 -2.76 -1.45 7.36
CA PHE A 69 -2.39 -2.65 6.62
C PHE A 69 -3.43 -3.00 5.57
N PHE A 70 -2.97 -3.32 4.37
CA PHE A 70 -3.83 -3.68 3.24
C PHE A 70 -3.95 -5.20 3.14
N VAL A 71 -5.15 -5.70 2.89
CA VAL A 71 -5.41 -7.13 2.68
C VAL A 71 -6.29 -7.27 1.45
N HIS A 72 -5.77 -7.96 0.43
CA HIS A 72 -6.36 -7.99 -0.91
C HIS A 72 -7.84 -8.41 -0.94
N CYS A 73 -8.22 -9.46 -0.20
CA CYS A 73 -9.57 -10.03 -0.25
C CYS A 73 -10.69 -9.10 0.26
N TYR A 74 -10.36 -8.00 0.93
CA TYR A 74 -11.35 -7.05 1.44
C TYR A 74 -11.54 -5.82 0.56
N HIS A 75 -10.81 -5.69 -0.56
CA HIS A 75 -10.83 -4.50 -1.38
C HIS A 75 -11.09 -4.84 -2.85
N LYS A 76 -11.90 -4.02 -3.52
CA LYS A 76 -12.15 -4.14 -4.96
C LYS A 76 -11.06 -3.44 -5.75
N GLN A 77 -10.63 -4.06 -6.84
CA GLN A 77 -9.78 -3.41 -7.83
C GLN A 77 -10.64 -2.49 -8.71
N GLU A 78 -10.21 -1.26 -8.95
CA GLU A 78 -10.78 -0.40 -10.00
C GLU A 78 -10.39 -0.98 -11.37
N VAL A 79 -11.36 -1.03 -12.29
CA VAL A 79 -11.15 -1.45 -13.68
C VAL A 79 -10.36 -0.37 -14.44
#